data_AF-A0A964TTC9-F1
#
_entry.id   AF-A0A964TTC9-F1
#
_cell.length_a   1.000
_cell.length_b   1.000
_cell.length_c   1.000
_cell.angle_alpha   90.00
_cell.angle_beta   90.00
_cell.angle_gamma   90.00
#
_symmetry.space_group_name_H-M   'P 1'
#
loop_
_entity.id
_entity.type
_entity.pdbx_description
1 polymer ?
#
loop_
_entity_poly.entity_id
_entity_poly.type
_entity_poly.pdbx_seq_one_letter_code
_entity_poly.pdbx_strand_id
1 'polypeptide(L)'
;MTAIKQALNELAEGHDVDGDVMRAAMHEIMGGEADPAQIGGFLMALRVKGETPTEIAAAAEVMRAVAQRVDIDREGLTDIVGTGGDGASLFNVSTASAFAAAAAGVRVAKHGNRSVSSKSGAADVLEAAGCRLDLTPEQVAVLIDELGVGFLFAPQHHTAMKHAIGPRKALGLRTLFNLLGPLTNPAAAPNQVLGVYAPELVLPLAEVMHALGSRHVIVVHSHDGLDEISIAAPTKAA
;
A
#
# COMPACT_ATOMS: atom_id res chain seq x y z
N MET A 1 18.24 -11.13 -21.66
CA MET A 1 18.09 -11.48 -20.24
C MET A 1 16.78 -10.86 -19.78
N THR A 2 15.92 -11.58 -19.03
CA THR A 2 14.67 -10.97 -18.51
C THR A 2 15.02 -9.91 -17.47
N ALA A 3 14.17 -8.91 -17.29
CA ALA A 3 14.39 -7.82 -16.35
C ALA A 3 14.51 -8.34 -14.91
N ILE A 4 13.70 -9.33 -14.51
CA ILE A 4 13.81 -9.94 -13.18
C ILE A 4 15.15 -10.66 -12.96
N LYS A 5 15.73 -11.26 -14.01
CA LYS A 5 17.06 -11.89 -13.91
C LYS A 5 18.16 -10.85 -13.79
N GLN A 6 18.02 -9.72 -14.48
CA GLN A 6 18.95 -8.60 -14.31
C GLN A 6 18.88 -8.04 -12.88
N ALA A 7 17.67 -7.75 -12.37
CA ALA A 7 17.47 -7.27 -11.01
C ALA A 7 18.05 -8.25 -9.96
N LEU A 8 17.84 -9.56 -10.15
CA LEU A 8 18.40 -10.59 -9.27
C LEU A 8 19.94 -10.57 -9.25
N ASN A 9 20.60 -10.32 -10.39
CA ASN A 9 22.06 -10.21 -10.42
C ASN A 9 22.56 -8.98 -9.67
N GLU A 10 21.92 -7.82 -9.89
CA GLU A 10 22.25 -6.58 -9.19
C GLU A 10 22.09 -6.76 -7.66
N LEU A 11 20.96 -7.34 -7.23
CA LEU A 11 20.68 -7.62 -5.82
C LEU A 11 21.64 -8.67 -5.22
N ALA A 12 22.08 -9.67 -5.99
CA ALA A 12 23.02 -10.68 -5.52
C ALA A 12 24.42 -10.09 -5.23
N GLU A 13 24.78 -8.99 -5.88
CA GLU A 13 25.99 -8.22 -5.62
C GLU A 13 25.80 -7.14 -4.53
N GLY A 14 24.58 -7.00 -4.00
CA GLY A 14 24.23 -5.99 -3.01
C GLY A 14 24.02 -4.59 -3.59
N HIS A 15 23.85 -4.48 -4.91
CA HIS A 15 23.58 -3.21 -5.58
C HIS A 15 22.09 -2.85 -5.54
N ASP A 16 21.81 -1.55 -5.52
CA ASP A 16 20.46 -1.03 -5.73
C ASP A 16 20.03 -1.28 -7.18
N VAL A 17 18.76 -1.63 -7.36
CA VAL A 17 18.19 -1.86 -8.69
C VAL A 17 17.80 -0.51 -9.29
N ASP A 18 18.28 -0.26 -10.51
CA ASP A 18 17.90 0.95 -11.26
C ASP A 18 16.37 1.01 -11.45
N GLY A 19 15.80 2.21 -11.42
CA GLY A 19 14.35 2.41 -11.49
C GLY A 19 13.69 1.80 -12.73
N ASP A 20 14.35 1.85 -13.89
CA ASP A 20 13.81 1.24 -15.13
C ASP A 20 13.85 -0.28 -15.07
N VAL A 21 14.92 -0.85 -14.51
CA VAL A 21 15.05 -2.30 -14.29
C VAL A 21 14.00 -2.77 -13.28
N MET A 22 13.80 -2.01 -12.21
CA MET A 22 12.80 -2.29 -11.18
C MET A 22 11.38 -2.28 -11.76
N ARG A 23 11.04 -1.26 -12.58
CA ARG A 23 9.76 -1.19 -13.29
C ARG A 23 9.56 -2.40 -14.21
N ALA A 24 10.57 -2.72 -15.02
CA ALA A 24 10.49 -3.83 -15.96
C ALA A 24 10.35 -5.19 -15.22
N ALA A 25 11.11 -5.41 -14.15
CA ALA A 25 10.98 -6.61 -13.32
C ALA A 25 9.60 -6.71 -12.67
N MET A 26 9.08 -5.60 -12.12
CA MET A 26 7.73 -5.58 -11.54
C MET A 26 6.64 -5.83 -12.60
N HIS A 27 6.82 -5.37 -13.83
CA HIS A 27 5.91 -5.70 -14.94
C HIS A 27 5.92 -7.20 -15.26
N GLU A 28 7.10 -7.85 -15.32
CA GLU A 28 7.20 -9.30 -15.51
C GLU A 28 6.50 -10.07 -14.36
N ILE A 29 6.66 -9.61 -13.10
CA ILE A 29 5.99 -10.22 -11.94
C ILE A 29 4.47 -10.04 -12.03
N MET A 30 3.99 -8.82 -12.30
CA MET A 30 2.56 -8.52 -12.38
C MET A 30 1.89 -9.12 -13.63
N GLY A 31 2.64 -9.37 -14.70
CA GLY A 31 2.20 -10.06 -15.91
C GLY A 31 2.18 -11.59 -15.79
N GLY A 32 2.76 -12.15 -14.72
CA GLY A 32 2.86 -13.60 -14.53
C GLY A 32 3.94 -14.28 -15.38
N GLU A 33 4.93 -13.51 -15.83
CA GLU A 33 6.05 -13.98 -16.66
C GLU A 33 7.23 -14.47 -15.79
N ALA A 34 7.27 -14.05 -14.52
CA ALA A 34 8.30 -14.46 -13.56
C ALA A 34 7.95 -15.80 -12.87
N ASP A 35 8.96 -16.67 -12.76
CA ASP A 35 8.86 -17.93 -12.02
C ASP A 35 8.73 -17.69 -10.50
N PRO A 36 7.97 -18.50 -9.75
CA PRO A 36 7.83 -18.37 -8.30
C PRO A 36 9.16 -18.30 -7.53
N ALA A 37 10.19 -19.03 -7.96
CA ALA A 37 11.52 -18.98 -7.35
C ALA A 37 12.22 -17.63 -7.61
N GLN A 38 12.03 -17.04 -8.79
CA GLN A 38 12.55 -15.72 -9.11
C GLN A 38 11.89 -14.64 -8.26
N ILE A 39 10.55 -14.70 -8.10
CA ILE A 39 9.80 -13.77 -7.24
C ILE A 39 10.27 -13.92 -5.78
N GLY A 40 10.40 -15.15 -5.29
CA GLY A 40 10.87 -15.40 -3.93
C GLY A 40 12.29 -14.88 -3.69
N GLY A 41 13.21 -15.15 -4.62
CA GLY A 41 14.59 -14.66 -4.57
C GLY A 41 14.66 -13.14 -4.62
N PHE A 42 13.88 -12.51 -5.49
CA PHE A 42 13.83 -11.06 -5.65
C PHE A 42 13.36 -10.37 -4.37
N LEU A 43 12.26 -10.85 -3.78
CA LEU A 43 11.72 -10.29 -2.54
C LEU A 43 12.66 -10.49 -1.34
N MET A 44 13.30 -11.66 -1.24
CA MET A 44 14.25 -11.92 -0.15
C MET A 44 15.51 -11.07 -0.32
N ALA A 45 16.05 -10.96 -1.53
CA ALA A 45 17.27 -10.21 -1.78
C ALA A 45 17.07 -8.70 -1.53
N LEU A 46 15.94 -8.12 -1.98
CA LEU A 46 15.53 -6.76 -1.62
C LEU A 46 15.43 -6.58 -0.11
N ARG A 47 14.80 -7.52 0.59
CA ARG A 47 14.62 -7.43 2.05
C ARG A 47 15.94 -7.49 2.82
N VAL A 48 16.90 -8.28 2.36
CA VAL A 48 18.25 -8.39 2.95
C VAL A 48 19.07 -7.14 2.69
N LYS A 49 19.05 -6.63 1.44
CA LYS A 49 19.73 -5.40 1.05
C LYS A 49 19.15 -4.18 1.78
N GLY A 50 17.83 -4.15 1.94
CA GLY A 50 17.06 -2.98 2.29
C GLY A 50 16.55 -2.29 1.03
N GLU A 51 15.24 -2.09 0.95
CA GLU A 51 14.60 -1.40 -0.17
C GLU A 51 14.88 0.11 -0.13
N THR A 52 15.27 0.69 -1.26
CA THR A 52 15.47 2.14 -1.41
C THR A 52 14.17 2.87 -1.79
N PRO A 53 14.06 4.18 -1.53
CA PRO A 53 12.92 4.98 -2.02
C PRO A 53 12.69 4.85 -3.54
N THR A 54 13.77 4.77 -4.34
CA THR A 54 13.67 4.63 -5.80
C THR A 54 13.05 3.28 -6.20
N GLU A 55 13.49 2.18 -5.57
CA GLU A 55 12.95 0.84 -5.83
C GLU A 55 11.48 0.75 -5.40
N ILE A 56 11.13 1.30 -4.24
CA ILE A 56 9.75 1.30 -3.72
C ILE A 56 8.84 2.13 -4.64
N ALA A 57 9.27 3.32 -5.06
CA ALA A 57 8.51 4.18 -5.96
C ALA A 57 8.28 3.49 -7.31
N ALA A 58 9.33 2.95 -7.94
CA ALA A 58 9.24 2.22 -9.20
C ALA A 58 8.27 1.04 -9.13
N ALA A 59 8.28 0.29 -8.03
CA ALA A 59 7.33 -0.80 -7.82
C ALA A 59 5.89 -0.33 -7.62
N ALA A 60 5.69 0.76 -6.87
CA ALA A 60 4.38 1.37 -6.66
C ALA A 60 3.80 1.94 -7.97
N GLU A 61 4.63 2.54 -8.83
CA GLU A 61 4.23 3.01 -10.17
C GLU A 61 3.63 1.88 -11.01
N VAL A 62 4.31 0.73 -11.08
CA VAL A 62 3.82 -0.44 -11.82
C VAL A 62 2.50 -0.94 -11.23
N MET A 63 2.44 -1.06 -9.91
CA MET A 63 1.21 -1.47 -9.21
C MET A 63 0.02 -0.54 -9.49
N ARG A 64 0.25 0.78 -9.54
CA ARG A 64 -0.77 1.79 -9.92
C ARG A 64 -1.11 1.75 -11.41
N ALA A 65 -0.18 1.35 -12.27
CA ALA A 65 -0.40 1.25 -13.71
C ALA A 65 -1.26 0.05 -14.09
N VAL A 66 -1.09 -1.09 -13.40
CA VAL A 66 -1.85 -2.33 -13.65
C VAL A 66 -3.12 -2.46 -12.81
N ALA A 67 -3.38 -1.52 -11.91
CA ALA A 67 -4.58 -1.51 -11.08
C ALA A 67 -5.84 -1.18 -11.89
N GLN A 68 -6.97 -1.77 -11.52
CA GLN A 68 -8.28 -1.30 -11.96
C GLN A 68 -8.58 0.03 -11.24
N ARG A 69 -8.52 1.14 -11.97
CA ARG A 69 -8.58 2.49 -11.42
C ARG A 69 -10.01 2.92 -11.07
N VAL A 70 -10.10 3.83 -10.10
CA VAL A 70 -11.31 4.61 -9.81
C VAL A 70 -11.10 6.00 -10.39
N ASP A 71 -11.75 6.29 -11.52
CA ASP A 71 -11.64 7.59 -12.16
C ASP A 71 -12.62 8.58 -11.50
N ILE A 72 -12.05 9.55 -10.78
CA ILE A 72 -12.79 10.55 -9.99
C ILE A 72 -11.98 11.85 -9.92
N ASP A 73 -12.65 12.98 -9.70
CA ASP A 73 -11.98 14.23 -9.35
C ASP A 73 -11.16 14.04 -8.07
N ARG A 74 -9.87 14.38 -8.14
CA ARG A 74 -8.88 14.16 -7.08
C ARG A 74 -8.72 15.36 -6.17
N GLU A 75 -9.35 16.49 -6.46
CA GLU A 75 -9.22 17.67 -5.60
C GLU A 75 -9.75 17.37 -4.19
N GLY A 76 -8.90 17.61 -3.19
CA GLY A 76 -9.18 17.31 -1.78
C GLY A 76 -9.30 15.82 -1.43
N LEU A 77 -9.13 14.90 -2.39
CA LEU A 77 -9.30 13.47 -2.15
C LEU A 77 -8.20 12.95 -1.21
N THR A 78 -8.60 12.22 -0.17
CA THR A 78 -7.72 11.79 0.92
C THR A 78 -7.81 10.28 1.15
N ASP A 79 -6.69 9.64 1.41
CA ASP A 79 -6.64 8.28 1.94
C ASP A 79 -6.15 8.28 3.40
N ILE A 80 -6.66 7.36 4.21
CA ILE A 80 -6.25 7.16 5.60
C ILE A 80 -5.99 5.67 5.76
N VAL A 81 -4.72 5.29 5.79
CA VAL A 81 -4.29 3.90 5.65
C VAL A 81 -2.96 3.67 6.36
N GLY A 82 -2.74 2.44 6.82
CA GLY A 82 -1.49 2.01 7.43
C GLY A 82 -0.91 0.79 6.71
N THR A 83 0.39 0.58 6.87
CA THR A 83 1.05 -0.65 6.42
C THR A 83 0.53 -1.91 7.13
N GLY A 84 -0.06 -1.73 8.32
CA GLY A 84 -0.42 -2.79 9.25
C GLY A 84 0.80 -3.52 9.81
N GLY A 85 0.55 -4.50 10.68
CA GLY A 85 1.61 -5.36 11.21
C GLY A 85 2.46 -4.72 12.31
N ASP A 86 1.92 -3.71 12.99
CA ASP A 86 2.44 -3.19 14.27
C ASP A 86 2.31 -4.22 15.43
N GLY A 87 1.53 -5.28 15.21
CA GLY A 87 1.29 -6.34 16.21
C GLY A 87 0.37 -5.91 17.35
N ALA A 88 -0.12 -4.67 17.30
CA ALA A 88 -1.07 -4.16 18.27
C ALA A 88 -2.48 -4.62 17.89
N SER A 89 -3.20 -5.23 18.84
CA SER A 89 -4.58 -5.64 18.64
C SER A 89 -5.54 -4.46 18.82
N LEU A 90 -5.31 -3.36 18.10
CA LEU A 90 -6.18 -2.20 18.11
C LEU A 90 -7.47 -2.47 17.32
N PHE A 91 -8.50 -1.68 17.62
CA PHE A 91 -9.63 -1.57 16.72
C PHE A 91 -9.19 -0.84 15.43
N ASN A 92 -10.00 -0.88 14.37
CA ASN A 92 -9.64 -0.32 13.06
C ASN A 92 -9.70 1.23 13.07
N VAL A 93 -8.69 1.88 13.68
CA VAL A 93 -8.60 3.33 13.88
C VAL A 93 -8.66 4.09 12.55
N SER A 94 -7.86 3.71 11.55
CA SER A 94 -7.92 4.33 10.23
C SER A 94 -9.28 4.18 9.53
N THR A 95 -10.07 3.12 9.81
CA THR A 95 -11.42 2.97 9.26
C THR A 95 -12.40 3.92 9.95
N ALA A 96 -12.37 4.00 11.28
CA ALA A 96 -13.21 4.95 12.02
C ALA A 96 -12.87 6.40 11.63
N SER A 97 -11.58 6.71 11.47
CA SER A 97 -11.10 8.03 11.08
C SER A 97 -11.57 8.44 9.68
N ALA A 98 -11.64 7.49 8.73
CA ALA A 98 -12.18 7.75 7.40
C ALA A 98 -13.64 8.23 7.43
N PHE A 99 -14.50 7.57 8.23
CA PHE A 99 -15.89 8.02 8.40
C PHE A 99 -16.01 9.34 9.15
N ALA A 100 -15.20 9.55 10.20
CA ALA A 100 -15.19 10.81 10.93
C ALA A 100 -14.77 11.99 10.03
N ALA A 101 -13.73 11.79 9.20
CA ALA A 101 -13.27 12.80 8.23
C ALA A 101 -14.33 13.08 7.16
N ALA A 102 -14.98 12.03 6.63
CA ALA A 102 -16.06 12.18 5.66
C ALA A 102 -17.26 12.94 6.23
N ALA A 103 -17.66 12.65 7.47
CA ALA A 103 -18.70 13.40 8.18
C ALA A 103 -18.32 14.87 8.41
N ALA A 104 -17.03 15.19 8.45
CA ALA A 104 -16.51 16.56 8.53
C ALA A 104 -16.34 17.24 7.15
N GLY A 105 -16.73 16.58 6.05
CA GLY A 105 -16.70 17.13 4.69
C GLY A 105 -15.45 16.79 3.87
N VAL A 106 -14.57 15.92 4.36
CA VAL A 106 -13.41 15.46 3.58
C VAL A 106 -13.85 14.37 2.60
N ARG A 107 -13.38 14.41 1.35
CA ARG A 107 -13.59 13.33 0.39
C ARG A 107 -12.57 12.23 0.63
N VAL A 108 -13.03 11.03 0.98
CA VAL A 108 -12.16 9.91 1.40
C VAL A 108 -12.26 8.75 0.43
N ALA A 109 -11.15 8.42 -0.24
CA ALA A 109 -10.97 7.20 -0.99
C ALA A 109 -10.12 6.23 -0.16
N LYS A 110 -10.75 5.49 0.76
CA LYS A 110 -10.01 4.61 1.68
C LYS A 110 -9.57 3.34 0.95
N HIS A 111 -8.27 3.16 0.77
CA HIS A 111 -7.73 1.88 0.31
C HIS A 111 -7.57 0.91 1.48
N GLY A 112 -7.95 -0.35 1.29
CA GLY A 112 -7.82 -1.32 2.37
C GLY A 112 -7.95 -2.77 1.94
N ASN A 113 -7.62 -3.65 2.89
CA ASN A 113 -7.62 -5.09 2.67
C ASN A 113 -8.20 -5.81 3.90
N ARG A 114 -8.37 -7.14 3.78
CA ARG A 114 -8.61 -8.03 4.91
C ARG A 114 -7.37 -8.16 5.76
N SER A 115 -7.55 -8.52 7.03
CA SER A 115 -6.40 -8.79 7.90
C SER A 115 -5.60 -10.00 7.42
N VAL A 116 -4.27 -9.90 7.56
CA VAL A 116 -3.33 -11.02 7.39
C VAL A 116 -2.73 -11.47 8.74
N SER A 117 -2.76 -10.62 9.78
CA SER A 117 -2.08 -10.84 11.07
C SER A 117 -2.86 -10.37 12.32
N SER A 118 -3.78 -9.41 12.20
CA SER A 118 -4.65 -8.95 13.29
C SER A 118 -5.96 -9.75 13.34
N LYS A 119 -6.76 -9.57 14.40
CA LYS A 119 -8.08 -10.19 14.53
C LYS A 119 -9.09 -9.73 13.46
N SER A 120 -8.93 -8.54 12.89
CA SER A 120 -9.85 -7.96 11.89
C SER A 120 -9.21 -6.80 11.14
N GLY A 121 -9.28 -6.78 9.81
CA GLY A 121 -8.84 -5.68 8.96
C GLY A 121 -10.00 -4.73 8.62
N ALA A 122 -9.70 -3.69 7.84
CA ALA A 122 -10.69 -2.69 7.45
C ALA A 122 -11.87 -3.31 6.69
N ALA A 123 -11.58 -4.21 5.75
CA ALA A 123 -12.59 -4.93 4.99
C ALA A 123 -13.48 -5.80 5.89
N ASP A 124 -12.90 -6.49 6.88
CA ASP A 124 -13.63 -7.39 7.78
C ASP A 124 -14.61 -6.61 8.67
N VAL A 125 -14.21 -5.42 9.14
CA VAL A 125 -15.10 -4.53 9.92
C VAL A 125 -16.23 -3.96 9.05
N LEU A 126 -15.94 -3.53 7.83
CA LEU A 126 -16.94 -2.98 6.92
C LEU A 126 -17.97 -4.05 6.51
N GLU A 127 -17.51 -5.26 6.21
CA GLU A 127 -18.39 -6.39 5.89
C GLU A 127 -19.28 -6.76 7.08
N ALA A 128 -18.72 -6.80 8.31
CA ALA A 128 -19.49 -7.03 9.53
C ALA A 128 -20.51 -5.91 9.81
N ALA A 129 -20.24 -4.68 9.37
CA ALA A 129 -21.17 -3.55 9.43
C ALA A 129 -22.24 -3.57 8.31
N GLY A 130 -22.23 -4.58 7.43
CA GLY A 130 -23.18 -4.74 6.33
C GLY A 130 -22.82 -3.98 5.06
N CYS A 131 -21.60 -3.44 4.96
CA CYS A 131 -21.13 -2.81 3.73
C CYS A 131 -20.81 -3.87 2.68
N ARG A 132 -21.14 -3.56 1.42
CA ARG A 132 -20.73 -4.37 0.28
C ARG A 132 -19.30 -4.04 -0.10
N LEU A 133 -18.45 -5.06 -0.20
CA LEU A 133 -17.06 -4.92 -0.63
C LEU A 133 -16.88 -5.15 -2.13
N ASP A 134 -17.91 -5.65 -2.83
CA ASP A 134 -17.93 -6.05 -4.24
C ASP A 134 -18.44 -4.96 -5.18
N LEU A 135 -18.05 -3.72 -4.90
CA LEU A 135 -18.45 -2.56 -5.70
C LEU A 135 -17.51 -2.39 -6.91
N THR A 136 -18.08 -2.01 -8.04
CA THR A 136 -17.27 -1.61 -9.20
C THR A 136 -16.59 -0.26 -8.96
N PRO A 137 -15.50 0.06 -9.68
CA PRO A 137 -14.85 1.36 -9.53
C PRO A 137 -15.79 2.56 -9.70
N GLU A 138 -16.73 2.45 -10.64
CA GLU A 138 -17.72 3.50 -10.91
C GLU A 138 -18.69 3.67 -9.74
N GLN A 139 -19.10 2.56 -9.11
CA GLN A 139 -19.94 2.61 -7.90
C GLN A 139 -19.18 3.23 -6.73
N VAL A 140 -17.89 2.90 -6.55
CA VAL A 140 -17.06 3.52 -5.52
C VAL A 140 -16.93 5.03 -5.75
N ALA A 141 -16.75 5.47 -6.99
CA ALA A 141 -16.70 6.89 -7.32
C ALA A 141 -17.99 7.61 -6.93
N VAL A 142 -19.15 7.04 -7.27
CA VAL A 142 -20.47 7.58 -6.87
C VAL A 142 -20.58 7.70 -5.35
N LEU A 143 -20.16 6.69 -4.58
CA LEU A 143 -20.21 6.76 -3.11
C LEU A 143 -19.31 7.87 -2.54
N ILE A 144 -18.13 8.10 -3.13
CA ILE A 144 -17.25 9.19 -2.70
C ILE A 144 -17.92 10.54 -2.97
N ASP A 145 -18.57 10.71 -4.12
CA ASP A 145 -19.20 11.98 -4.49
C ASP A 145 -20.50 12.25 -3.70
N GLU A 146 -21.29 11.21 -3.41
CA GLU A 146 -22.57 11.35 -2.69
C GLU A 146 -22.42 11.34 -1.17
N LEU A 147 -21.54 10.50 -0.63
CA LEU A 147 -21.39 10.26 0.81
C LEU A 147 -20.10 10.81 1.40
N GLY A 148 -19.17 11.28 0.56
CA GLY A 148 -17.85 11.73 0.99
C GLY A 148 -16.88 10.59 1.29
N VAL A 149 -17.28 9.31 1.18
CA VAL A 149 -16.42 8.16 1.48
C VAL A 149 -16.70 6.97 0.58
N GLY A 150 -15.63 6.36 0.07
CA GLY A 150 -15.65 5.08 -0.64
C GLY A 150 -14.53 4.17 -0.15
N PHE A 151 -14.80 2.86 -0.14
CA PHE A 151 -13.81 1.84 0.21
C PHE A 151 -13.32 1.12 -1.05
N LEU A 152 -12.02 1.19 -1.29
CA LEU A 152 -11.35 0.56 -2.42
C LEU A 152 -10.75 -0.76 -1.92
N PHE A 153 -11.41 -1.88 -2.23
CA PHE A 153 -10.98 -3.18 -1.73
C PHE A 153 -9.82 -3.75 -2.56
N ALA A 154 -8.64 -3.84 -1.96
CA ALA A 154 -7.38 -4.14 -2.66
C ALA A 154 -7.43 -5.38 -3.58
N PRO A 155 -8.03 -6.53 -3.22
CA PRO A 155 -8.10 -7.69 -4.10
C PRO A 155 -8.89 -7.48 -5.40
N GLN A 156 -9.83 -6.52 -5.44
CA GLN A 156 -10.58 -6.19 -6.65
C GLN A 156 -9.79 -5.25 -7.56
N HIS A 157 -9.06 -4.29 -6.98
CA HIS A 157 -8.31 -3.33 -7.76
C HIS A 157 -6.94 -3.84 -8.22
N HIS A 158 -6.32 -4.76 -7.48
CA HIS A 158 -4.96 -5.24 -7.76
C HIS A 158 -4.95 -6.73 -8.15
N THR A 159 -5.75 -7.12 -9.15
CA THR A 159 -5.88 -8.53 -9.58
C THR A 159 -4.57 -9.18 -10.03
N ALA A 160 -3.63 -8.38 -10.57
CA ALA A 160 -2.27 -8.81 -10.93
C ALA A 160 -1.47 -9.38 -9.74
N MET A 161 -1.83 -9.01 -8.51
CA MET A 161 -1.20 -9.53 -7.29
C MET A 161 -1.29 -11.04 -7.15
N LYS A 162 -2.25 -11.70 -7.83
CA LYS A 162 -2.40 -13.17 -7.83
C LYS A 162 -1.09 -13.90 -8.17
N HIS A 163 -0.23 -13.31 -9.01
CA HIS A 163 1.05 -13.88 -9.41
C HIS A 163 2.09 -13.85 -8.27
N ALA A 164 2.01 -12.89 -7.35
CA ALA A 164 2.90 -12.78 -6.21
C ALA A 164 2.38 -13.43 -4.92
N ILE A 165 1.08 -13.81 -4.84
CA ILE A 165 0.49 -14.39 -3.62
C ILE A 165 1.19 -15.67 -3.18
N GLY A 166 1.42 -16.62 -4.10
CA GLY A 166 2.06 -17.91 -3.81
C GLY A 166 3.46 -17.74 -3.19
N PRO A 167 4.39 -17.06 -3.90
CA PRO A 167 5.72 -16.78 -3.37
C PRO A 167 5.72 -16.04 -2.02
N ARG A 168 4.88 -15.01 -1.86
CA ARG A 168 4.77 -14.27 -0.60
C ARG A 168 4.31 -15.15 0.55
N LYS A 169 3.32 -16.02 0.32
CA LYS A 169 2.82 -16.96 1.32
C LYS A 169 3.90 -17.99 1.71
N ALA A 170 4.67 -18.47 0.73
CA ALA A 170 5.77 -19.41 0.97
C ALA A 170 6.91 -18.78 1.80
N LEU A 171 7.24 -17.51 1.55
CA LEU A 171 8.24 -16.77 2.33
C LEU A 171 7.77 -16.51 3.78
N GLY A 172 6.48 -16.21 3.99
CA GLY A 172 5.91 -16.05 5.33
C GLY A 172 6.48 -14.89 6.15
N LEU A 173 7.09 -13.90 5.50
CA LEU A 173 7.74 -12.75 6.12
C LEU A 173 7.40 -11.44 5.40
N ARG A 174 7.74 -10.31 6.03
CA ARG A 174 7.55 -8.97 5.46
C ARG A 174 8.52 -8.73 4.30
N THR A 175 8.00 -8.23 3.20
CA THR A 175 8.74 -7.93 1.95
C THR A 175 8.33 -6.54 1.43
N LEU A 176 8.94 -6.07 0.35
CA LEU A 176 8.51 -4.90 -0.41
C LEU A 176 6.99 -4.76 -0.53
N PHE A 177 6.25 -5.83 -0.83
CA PHE A 177 4.79 -5.78 -0.98
C PHE A 177 4.01 -5.38 0.27
N ASN A 178 4.61 -5.46 1.46
CA ASN A 178 4.02 -4.94 2.69
C ASN A 178 4.10 -3.40 2.76
N LEU A 179 5.04 -2.79 2.04
CA LEU A 179 5.15 -1.34 1.90
C LEU A 179 4.24 -0.81 0.79
N LEU A 180 3.99 -1.60 -0.26
CA LEU A 180 3.28 -1.12 -1.45
C LEU A 180 1.78 -0.85 -1.24
N GLY A 181 1.10 -1.58 -0.34
CA GLY A 181 -0.36 -1.48 -0.20
C GLY A 181 -0.88 -0.04 0.00
N PRO A 182 -0.34 0.72 0.96
CA PRO A 182 -0.72 2.11 1.16
C PRO A 182 -0.29 3.07 0.04
N LEU A 183 0.68 2.67 -0.80
CA LEU A 183 1.23 3.52 -1.86
C LEU A 183 0.45 3.37 -3.16
N THR A 184 -0.48 2.42 -3.26
CA THR A 184 -1.11 2.02 -4.53
C THR A 184 -2.61 2.30 -4.58
N ASN A 185 -3.09 3.32 -3.86
CA ASN A 185 -4.50 3.71 -3.88
C ASN A 185 -5.03 3.82 -5.32
N PRO A 186 -6.07 3.03 -5.71
CA PRO A 186 -6.55 3.00 -7.10
C PRO A 186 -7.24 4.27 -7.60
N ALA A 187 -7.64 5.18 -6.71
CA ALA A 187 -8.11 6.53 -7.05
C ALA A 187 -6.96 7.56 -7.16
N ALA A 188 -5.72 7.15 -6.84
CA ALA A 188 -4.54 8.01 -6.80
C ALA A 188 -4.76 9.27 -5.95
N ALA A 189 -5.31 9.10 -4.74
CA ALA A 189 -5.55 10.18 -3.79
C ALA A 189 -4.25 10.99 -3.57
N PRO A 190 -4.26 12.31 -3.82
CA PRO A 190 -3.07 13.15 -3.68
C PRO A 190 -2.75 13.48 -2.22
N ASN A 191 -3.71 13.30 -1.31
CA ASN A 191 -3.52 13.54 0.11
C ASN A 191 -3.62 12.23 0.89
N GLN A 192 -2.81 12.06 1.92
CA GLN A 192 -2.80 10.81 2.69
C GLN A 192 -2.31 11.00 4.12
N VAL A 193 -2.95 10.30 5.06
CA VAL A 193 -2.33 9.97 6.35
C VAL A 193 -1.88 8.52 6.27
N LEU A 194 -0.56 8.31 6.33
CA LEU A 194 0.08 7.02 6.12
C LEU A 194 0.74 6.52 7.41
N GLY A 195 0.16 5.49 7.99
CA GLY A 195 0.75 4.72 9.07
C GLY A 195 1.87 3.79 8.62
N VAL A 196 3.01 3.78 9.32
CA VAL A 196 4.07 2.80 9.09
C VAL A 196 4.44 2.00 10.34
N TYR A 197 4.69 0.70 10.18
CA TYR A 197 5.01 -0.21 11.30
C TYR A 197 6.39 0.02 11.93
N ALA A 198 7.26 0.83 11.31
CA ALA A 198 8.63 1.05 11.80
C ALA A 198 9.05 2.52 11.65
N PRO A 199 9.73 3.10 12.65
CA PRO A 199 10.08 4.54 12.67
C PRO A 199 11.07 4.93 11.57
N GLU A 200 11.90 4.01 11.09
CA GLU A 200 12.83 4.21 10.00
C GLU A 200 12.15 4.38 8.63
N LEU A 201 10.89 3.94 8.48
CA LEU A 201 10.13 4.05 7.23
C LEU A 201 9.45 5.41 7.05
N VAL A 202 9.37 6.23 8.11
CA VAL A 202 8.60 7.49 8.11
C VAL A 202 9.11 8.44 7.01
N LEU A 203 10.41 8.74 7.00
CA LEU A 203 10.98 9.64 6.00
C LEU A 203 11.08 8.99 4.60
N PRO A 204 11.59 7.75 4.43
CA PRO A 204 11.63 7.10 3.13
C PRO A 204 10.27 7.02 2.42
N LEU A 205 9.19 6.68 3.14
CA LEU A 205 7.87 6.63 2.51
C LEU A 205 7.31 8.01 2.20
N ALA A 206 7.67 9.06 2.96
CA ALA A 206 7.30 10.43 2.59
C ALA A 206 7.98 10.85 1.27
N GLU A 207 9.27 10.51 1.09
CA GLU A 207 10.02 10.74 -0.15
C GLU A 207 9.43 9.95 -1.33
N VAL A 208 9.08 8.67 -1.11
CA VAL A 208 8.39 7.85 -2.12
C VAL A 208 7.08 8.49 -2.53
N MET A 209 6.26 8.92 -1.58
CA MET A 209 4.97 9.55 -1.87
C MET A 209 5.12 10.86 -2.64
N HIS A 210 6.15 11.65 -2.33
CA HIS A 210 6.51 12.83 -3.10
C HIS A 210 6.90 12.49 -4.55
N ALA A 211 7.77 11.49 -4.74
CA ALA A 211 8.17 11.01 -6.07
C ALA A 211 6.99 10.47 -6.88
N LEU A 212 6.02 9.83 -6.21
CA LEU A 212 4.78 9.33 -6.79
C LEU A 212 3.74 10.42 -7.10
N GLY A 213 4.07 11.69 -6.88
CA GLY A 213 3.25 12.84 -7.26
C GLY A 213 2.17 13.23 -6.25
N SER A 214 2.26 12.78 -5.00
CA SER A 214 1.33 13.20 -3.95
C SER A 214 1.57 14.66 -3.54
N ARG A 215 0.50 15.31 -3.07
CA ARG A 215 0.45 16.74 -2.74
C ARG A 215 0.64 17.01 -1.25
N HIS A 216 -0.11 16.31 -0.39
CA HIS A 216 -0.05 16.51 1.06
C HIS A 216 -0.16 15.18 1.80
N VAL A 217 0.98 14.65 2.21
CA VAL A 217 1.07 13.36 2.90
C VAL A 217 1.70 13.58 4.26
N ILE A 218 1.13 12.94 5.28
CA ILE A 218 1.73 12.85 6.61
C ILE A 218 2.01 11.38 6.85
N VAL A 219 3.28 11.00 6.97
CA VAL A 219 3.68 9.63 7.31
C VAL A 219 3.94 9.56 8.80
N VAL A 220 3.34 8.62 9.51
CA VAL A 220 3.36 8.55 10.97
C VAL A 220 3.81 7.21 11.52
N HIS A 221 4.52 7.26 12.64
CA HIS A 221 4.81 6.10 13.50
C HIS A 221 4.83 6.55 14.96
N SER A 222 4.07 5.89 15.82
CA SER A 222 4.05 6.22 17.24
C SER A 222 5.15 5.51 18.02
N HIS A 223 5.71 6.17 19.03
CA HIS A 223 6.84 5.65 19.80
C HIS A 223 6.51 4.38 20.61
N ASP A 224 5.23 4.09 20.80
CA ASP A 224 4.71 2.84 21.37
C ASP A 224 4.53 1.72 20.32
N GLY A 225 4.99 1.94 19.08
CA GLY A 225 5.10 0.94 18.02
C GLY A 225 3.94 0.91 17.03
N LEU A 226 2.95 1.79 17.19
CA LEU A 226 1.75 1.80 16.34
C LEU A 226 2.04 2.42 14.98
N ASP A 227 1.40 1.87 13.94
CA ASP A 227 1.27 2.52 12.63
C ASP A 227 0.08 3.49 12.59
N GLU A 228 -0.26 4.09 13.72
CA GLU A 228 -1.35 5.05 13.92
C GLU A 228 -0.85 6.18 14.82
N ILE A 229 -1.59 7.30 14.92
CA ILE A 229 -1.30 8.37 15.89
C ILE A 229 -1.74 7.91 17.29
N SER A 230 -0.80 7.82 18.22
CA SER A 230 -1.06 7.39 19.59
C SER A 230 -1.54 8.53 20.47
N ILE A 231 -2.46 8.22 21.39
CA ILE A 231 -2.86 9.11 22.49
C ILE A 231 -2.01 8.92 23.75
N ALA A 232 -1.17 7.87 23.77
CA ALA A 232 -0.39 7.45 24.94
C ALA A 232 1.11 7.73 24.79
N ALA A 233 1.58 7.99 23.57
CA ALA A 233 2.98 8.24 23.27
C ALA A 233 3.14 9.30 22.17
N PRO A 234 4.29 10.00 22.10
CA PRO A 234 4.61 10.86 20.97
C PRO A 234 4.60 10.11 19.64
N THR A 235 4.26 10.82 18.57
CA THR A 235 4.26 10.31 17.20
C THR A 235 5.32 11.01 16.38
N LYS A 236 6.19 10.23 15.73
CA LYS A 236 7.10 10.71 14.69
C LYS A 236 6.30 10.92 13.41
N ALA A 237 6.47 12.08 12.79
CA ALA A 237 5.84 12.41 11.52
C ALA A 237 6.85 13.01 10.53
N ALA A 238 6.63 12.77 9.25
CA ALA A 238 7.30 13.43 8.12
C ALA A 238 6.25 13.91 7.10
#